data_AF-A0A1I1KJH3-F1
#
_entry.id   AF-A0A1I1KJH3-F1
#
_cell.length_a   1.000
_cell.length_b   1.000
_cell.length_c   1.000
_cell.angle_alpha   90.00
_cell.angle_beta   90.00
_cell.angle_gamma   90.00
#
_symmetry.space_group_name_H-M   'P 1'
#
loop_
_entity.id
_entity.type
_entity.pdbx_description
1 polymer ?
#
loop_
_entity_poly.entity_id
_entity_poly.type
_entity_poly.pdbx_seq_one_letter_code
_entity_poly.pdbx_strand_id
1 'polypeptide(L)'
;MRLVQVLIPEGKQEGVLEALDEEGIDYAVFEEVGRGDFEAMVQFPVPPSGVEPMLERLTETGVQEDAYTIVIAPETVVSQRLSALIERFPGLRISCEELYARAEDLAPANSTFFTFLILSTIIATAGLLLDSAATIIGAMVIAPLMGPAISASVGAILDDQHMASRGVTLQVTGLVAAIAVGAIMGWLLQQTILVPPNLEILTIPQVAERTNPNFLSLFLALGSGLAGAISVMRGAGSTLVGVAIAVALIPPAATSGLGIAFGLPGVAIAAGVLVLVNLLAINLSALVLFYVAGFKPIETGQFQNVRASVFSRITIIVVGIAVLSIVLGAVTWTTFQTQSVEAQAQDEIQRQFDQADIDDVELVSVTVDYEPADLLLGNQPEVNVLIGIPRDREAPPDLAQQLDDLLTGQLGQDVFVQVGFVEAQTSEAEPPDPPFGWPSTSDDALGGVQHALAKRA
;
A
#
# COMPACT_ATOMS: atom_id res chain seq x y z
N MET A 1 -18.67 25.52 14.16
CA MET A 1 -19.65 25.60 15.27
C MET A 1 -20.37 24.28 15.42
N ARG A 2 -20.91 24.03 16.61
CA ARG A 2 -21.82 22.96 16.98
C ARG A 2 -23.00 23.57 17.71
N LEU A 3 -24.16 22.98 17.52
CA LEU A 3 -25.38 23.33 18.21
C LEU A 3 -25.69 22.18 19.14
N VAL A 4 -25.49 22.39 20.43
CA VAL A 4 -25.70 21.38 21.47
C VAL A 4 -27.11 21.54 21.99
N GLN A 5 -27.84 20.43 22.10
CA GLN A 5 -29.17 20.33 22.72
C GLN A 5 -29.07 19.34 23.86
N VAL A 6 -29.47 19.75 25.06
CA VAL A 6 -29.39 18.92 26.28
C VAL A 6 -30.75 18.93 26.97
N LEU A 7 -31.28 17.74 27.27
CA LEU A 7 -32.42 17.58 28.17
C LEU A 7 -31.96 17.76 29.62
N ILE A 8 -32.66 18.64 30.36
CA ILE A 8 -32.34 19.01 31.74
C ILE A 8 -33.27 18.27 32.70
N PRO A 9 -32.71 17.50 33.67
CA PRO A 9 -33.50 16.86 34.73
C PRO A 9 -34.23 17.89 35.61
N GLU A 10 -35.32 17.49 36.25
CA GLU A 10 -36.06 18.38 37.17
C GLU A 10 -35.16 19.00 38.27
N GLY A 11 -35.33 20.30 38.50
CA GLY A 11 -34.63 21.07 39.53
C GLY A 11 -33.17 21.42 39.20
N LYS A 12 -32.75 21.31 37.94
CA LYS A 12 -31.38 21.57 37.48
C LYS A 12 -31.25 22.73 36.50
N GLN A 13 -32.37 23.24 35.98
CA GLN A 13 -32.42 24.32 35.00
C GLN A 13 -31.64 25.55 35.44
N GLU A 14 -31.86 26.05 36.65
CA GLU A 14 -31.20 27.28 37.12
C GLU A 14 -29.67 27.16 37.11
N GLY A 15 -29.13 26.03 37.58
CA GLY A 15 -27.68 25.79 37.57
C GLY A 15 -27.09 25.63 36.17
N VAL A 16 -27.82 25.01 35.25
CA VAL A 16 -27.40 24.90 33.83
C VAL A 16 -27.38 26.26 33.16
N LEU A 17 -28.40 27.09 33.39
CA LEU A 17 -28.46 28.44 32.81
C LEU A 17 -27.35 29.34 33.37
N GLU A 18 -27.09 29.27 34.68
CA GLU A 18 -25.99 30.00 35.32
C GLU A 18 -24.63 29.61 34.71
N ALA A 19 -24.38 28.32 34.49
CA ALA A 19 -23.14 27.85 33.86
C ALA A 19 -22.96 28.36 32.42
N LEU A 20 -24.04 28.47 31.64
CA LEU A 20 -24.00 29.02 30.28
C LEU A 20 -23.79 30.55 30.28
N ASP A 21 -24.42 31.26 31.23
CA ASP A 21 -24.26 32.69 31.41
C ASP A 21 -22.83 33.08 31.84
N GLU A 22 -22.20 32.31 32.74
CA GLU A 22 -20.80 32.50 33.13
C GLU A 22 -19.84 32.44 31.92
N GLU A 23 -20.14 31.57 30.96
CA GLU A 23 -19.37 31.41 29.73
C GLU A 23 -19.77 32.40 28.62
N GLY A 24 -20.82 33.20 28.86
CA GLY A 24 -21.32 34.19 27.91
C GLY A 24 -21.89 33.55 26.64
N ILE A 25 -22.46 32.35 26.79
CA ILE A 25 -23.03 31.58 25.69
C ILE A 25 -24.50 31.98 25.52
N ASP A 26 -24.87 32.38 24.31
CA ASP A 26 -26.28 32.60 24.00
C ASP A 26 -27.01 31.24 23.94
N TYR A 27 -28.16 31.11 24.60
CA TYR A 27 -28.93 29.86 24.62
C TYR A 27 -30.42 30.09 24.38
N ALA A 28 -31.11 29.03 23.96
CA ALA A 28 -32.56 28.95 23.87
C ALA A 28 -33.05 27.85 24.81
N VAL A 29 -34.13 28.13 25.56
CA VAL A 29 -34.76 27.18 26.47
C VAL A 29 -36.12 26.80 25.92
N PHE A 30 -36.40 25.52 25.84
CA PHE A 30 -37.70 24.97 25.47
C PHE A 30 -38.23 24.18 26.66
N GLU A 31 -39.45 24.47 27.11
CA GLU A 31 -40.11 23.65 28.13
C GLU A 31 -40.35 22.23 27.60
N GLU A 32 -40.02 21.22 28.40
CA GLU A 32 -40.35 19.83 28.09
C GLU A 32 -41.78 19.55 28.58
N VAL A 33 -42.64 19.09 27.67
CA VAL A 33 -44.07 18.83 27.94
C VAL A 33 -44.42 17.35 27.78
N GLY A 34 -43.42 16.48 27.81
CA GLY A 34 -43.50 15.05 27.52
C GLY A 34 -43.66 14.21 28.78
N ARG A 35 -42.73 13.27 29.00
CA ARG A 35 -42.92 12.18 29.98
C ARG A 35 -42.69 12.59 31.44
N GLY A 36 -42.25 13.82 31.69
CA GLY A 36 -42.03 14.36 33.04
C GLY A 36 -40.71 13.94 33.69
N ASP A 37 -39.79 13.34 32.93
CA ASP A 37 -38.44 13.00 33.42
C ASP A 37 -37.47 14.20 33.32
N PHE A 38 -37.84 15.22 32.56
CA PHE A 38 -37.04 16.42 32.26
C PHE A 38 -37.94 17.66 32.35
N GLU A 39 -37.39 18.80 32.76
CA GLU A 39 -38.14 20.07 32.87
C GLU A 39 -37.95 20.98 31.66
N ALA A 40 -36.81 20.88 30.97
CA ALA A 40 -36.50 21.71 29.81
C ALA A 40 -35.49 21.04 28.85
N MET A 41 -35.48 21.48 27.61
CA MET A 41 -34.39 21.30 26.65
C MET A 41 -33.66 22.64 26.48
N VAL A 42 -32.35 22.67 26.69
CA VAL A 42 -31.54 23.86 26.42
C VAL A 42 -30.68 23.64 25.20
N GLN A 43 -30.71 24.63 24.31
CA GLN A 43 -29.99 24.63 23.04
C GLN A 43 -29.03 25.80 22.98
N PHE A 44 -27.75 25.53 22.69
CA PHE A 44 -26.72 26.57 22.67
C PHE A 44 -25.63 26.29 21.61
N PRO A 45 -25.11 27.33 20.93
CA PRO A 45 -24.04 27.18 19.97
C PRO A 45 -22.67 27.26 20.66
N VAL A 46 -21.78 26.32 20.35
CA VAL A 46 -20.38 26.32 20.82
C VAL A 46 -19.42 25.98 19.68
N PRO A 47 -18.17 26.44 19.71
CA PRO A 47 -17.14 25.92 18.81
C PRO A 47 -16.87 24.43 19.11
N PRO A 48 -16.33 23.64 18.16
CA PRO A 48 -16.05 22.21 18.38
C PRO A 48 -15.18 21.93 19.61
N SER A 49 -14.19 22.79 19.86
CA SER A 49 -13.31 22.76 21.03
C SER A 49 -14.01 23.04 22.36
N GLY A 50 -15.18 23.69 22.33
CA GLY A 50 -15.98 24.03 23.51
C GLY A 50 -17.04 23.00 23.85
N VAL A 51 -17.28 21.98 23.02
CA VAL A 51 -18.30 20.95 23.31
C VAL A 51 -17.92 20.16 24.56
N GLU A 52 -16.74 19.54 24.58
CA GLU A 52 -16.29 18.70 25.71
C GLU A 52 -16.21 19.48 27.04
N PRO A 53 -15.58 20.68 27.12
CA PRO A 53 -15.57 21.47 28.36
C PRO A 53 -16.97 21.88 28.84
N MET A 54 -17.89 22.17 27.92
CA MET A 54 -19.26 22.53 28.30
C MET A 54 -20.04 21.34 28.79
N LEU A 55 -19.89 20.16 28.16
CA LEU A 55 -20.52 18.94 28.67
C LEU A 55 -20.00 18.57 30.05
N GLU A 56 -18.67 18.64 30.28
CA GLU A 56 -18.08 18.41 31.60
C GLU A 56 -18.67 19.37 32.66
N ARG A 57 -18.78 20.67 32.34
CA ARG A 57 -19.35 21.66 33.28
C ARG A 57 -20.83 21.44 33.54
N LEU A 58 -21.60 21.05 32.52
CA LEU A 58 -23.01 20.66 32.71
C LEU A 58 -23.12 19.42 33.61
N THR A 59 -22.23 18.45 33.47
CA THR A 59 -22.18 17.28 34.35
C THR A 59 -21.87 17.67 35.79
N GLU A 60 -20.95 18.62 36.03
CA GLU A 60 -20.68 19.17 37.37
C GLU A 60 -21.90 19.86 38.00
N THR A 61 -22.75 20.50 37.21
CA THR A 61 -24.02 21.12 37.69
C THR A 61 -25.13 20.10 37.99
N GLY A 62 -24.93 18.83 37.61
CA GLY A 62 -25.83 17.72 37.89
C GLY A 62 -26.73 17.33 36.72
N VAL A 63 -26.39 17.72 35.49
CA VAL A 63 -26.87 17.03 34.29
C VAL A 63 -26.21 15.66 34.28
N GLN A 64 -26.97 14.59 34.44
CA GLN A 64 -26.38 13.24 34.49
C GLN A 64 -25.70 12.88 33.16
N GLU A 65 -24.71 11.98 33.18
CA GLU A 65 -24.00 11.52 31.97
C GLU A 65 -24.95 10.85 30.95
N ASP A 66 -26.12 10.38 31.38
CA ASP A 66 -27.18 9.78 30.56
C ASP A 66 -28.25 10.79 30.10
N ALA A 67 -28.09 12.08 30.42
CA ALA A 67 -28.95 13.12 29.90
C ALA A 67 -28.85 13.16 28.36
N TYR A 68 -30.02 13.14 27.72
CA TYR A 68 -30.09 13.08 26.27
C TYR A 68 -29.48 14.33 25.64
N THR A 69 -28.32 14.15 25.02
CA THR A 69 -27.52 15.22 24.42
C THR A 69 -27.40 15.01 22.92
N ILE A 70 -27.79 16.00 22.13
CA ILE A 70 -27.61 16.01 20.67
C ILE A 70 -26.60 17.09 20.31
N VAL A 71 -25.58 16.72 19.54
CA VAL A 71 -24.60 17.67 18.98
C VAL A 71 -24.78 17.74 17.45
N ILE A 72 -25.25 18.88 16.95
CA ILE A 72 -25.51 19.09 15.52
C ILE A 72 -24.43 20.00 14.93
N ALA A 73 -23.98 19.73 13.71
CA ALA A 73 -23.10 20.62 12.95
C ALA A 73 -23.93 21.54 12.03
N PRO A 74 -24.17 22.82 12.41
CA PRO A 74 -24.88 23.77 11.55
C PRO A 74 -24.05 24.14 10.31
N GLU A 75 -24.72 24.36 9.17
CA GLU A 75 -24.08 24.86 7.94
C GLU A 75 -23.52 26.28 8.11
N THR A 76 -24.22 27.14 8.85
CA THR A 76 -23.80 28.52 9.13
C THR A 76 -24.33 28.97 10.48
N VAL A 77 -23.51 29.73 11.21
CA VAL A 77 -23.90 30.41 12.45
C VAL A 77 -23.55 31.88 12.31
N VAL A 78 -24.53 32.76 12.52
CA VAL A 78 -24.35 34.21 12.47
C VAL A 78 -24.63 34.76 13.87
N SER A 79 -23.59 35.29 14.52
CA SER A 79 -23.72 35.97 15.81
C SER A 79 -22.65 37.05 15.94
N GLN A 80 -23.00 38.17 16.59
CA GLN A 80 -22.04 39.23 16.92
C GLN A 80 -21.05 38.79 18.02
N ARG A 81 -21.41 37.79 18.84
CA ARG A 81 -20.58 37.25 19.92
C ARG A 81 -19.71 36.06 19.49
N LEU A 82 -19.83 35.62 18.23
CA LEU A 82 -19.15 34.44 17.71
C LEU A 82 -17.62 34.51 17.89
N SER A 83 -17.02 35.66 17.57
CA SER A 83 -15.55 35.84 17.67
C SER A 83 -15.06 35.69 19.11
N ALA A 84 -15.76 36.31 20.07
CA ALA A 84 -15.43 36.23 21.49
C ALA A 84 -15.58 34.79 22.01
N LEU A 85 -16.61 34.08 21.56
CA LEU A 85 -16.83 32.68 21.93
C LEU A 85 -15.76 31.73 21.37
N ILE A 86 -15.32 31.94 20.13
CA ILE A 86 -14.22 31.16 19.53
C ILE A 86 -12.89 31.43 20.28
N GLU A 87 -12.65 32.68 20.68
CA GLU A 87 -11.46 33.05 21.46
C GLU A 87 -11.45 32.42 22.86
N ARG A 88 -12.62 32.23 23.46
CA ARG A 88 -12.79 31.61 24.77
C ARG A 88 -12.53 30.10 24.78
N PHE A 89 -12.79 29.42 23.66
CA PHE A 89 -12.50 28.00 23.46
C PHE A 89 -11.47 27.80 22.35
N PRO A 90 -10.19 28.11 22.58
CA PRO A 90 -9.15 27.96 21.57
C PRO A 90 -8.95 26.48 21.22
N GLY A 91 -9.04 26.14 19.94
CA GLY A 91 -8.79 24.79 19.46
C GLY A 91 -9.51 24.45 18.17
N LEU A 92 -9.02 23.40 17.50
CA LEU A 92 -9.60 22.89 16.25
C LEU A 92 -10.06 21.43 16.36
N ARG A 93 -9.89 20.81 17.54
CA ARG A 93 -10.32 19.42 17.78
C ARG A 93 -11.81 19.37 18.06
N ILE A 94 -12.45 18.30 17.60
CA ILE A 94 -13.79 17.88 17.98
C ILE A 94 -13.78 17.15 19.33
N SER A 95 -14.95 16.96 19.95
CA SER A 95 -15.09 16.19 21.19
C SER A 95 -14.89 14.68 20.96
N CYS A 96 -14.71 13.92 22.04
CA CYS A 96 -14.56 12.46 22.00
C CYS A 96 -15.81 11.77 21.44
N GLU A 97 -17.01 12.25 21.80
CA GLU A 97 -18.30 11.72 21.34
C GLU A 97 -18.49 11.99 19.84
N GLU A 98 -18.09 13.18 19.37
CA GLU A 98 -18.14 13.49 17.95
C GLU A 98 -17.10 12.65 17.16
N LEU A 99 -15.92 12.43 17.72
CA LEU A 99 -14.91 11.56 17.12
C LEU A 99 -15.42 10.12 16.99
N TYR A 100 -16.08 9.59 18.02
CA TYR A 100 -16.72 8.29 18.02
C TYR A 100 -17.80 8.20 16.93
N ALA A 101 -18.75 9.15 16.91
CA ALA A 101 -19.84 9.17 15.95
C ALA A 101 -19.32 9.21 14.50
N ARG A 102 -18.28 10.01 14.23
CA ARG A 102 -17.66 10.07 12.89
C ARG A 102 -16.93 8.78 12.51
N ALA A 103 -16.27 8.13 13.46
CA ALA A 103 -15.59 6.86 13.20
C ALA A 103 -16.59 5.75 12.86
N GLU A 104 -17.74 5.75 13.54
CA GLU A 104 -18.86 4.84 13.28
C GLU A 104 -19.51 5.09 11.91
N ASP A 105 -19.77 6.35 11.55
CA ASP A 105 -20.34 6.74 10.25
C ASP A 105 -19.41 6.40 9.07
N LEU A 106 -18.10 6.44 9.27
CA LEU A 106 -17.12 6.07 8.24
C LEU A 106 -17.04 4.56 8.02
N ALA A 107 -17.51 3.72 8.95
CA ALA A 107 -17.45 2.27 8.85
C ALA A 107 -18.71 1.72 8.15
N PRO A 108 -18.66 1.42 6.84
CA PRO A 108 -19.84 0.94 6.11
C PRO A 108 -20.34 -0.41 6.66
N ALA A 109 -21.58 -0.74 6.34
CA ALA A 109 -22.11 -2.08 6.56
C ALA A 109 -21.24 -3.14 5.86
N ASN A 110 -21.04 -4.29 6.51
CA ASN A 110 -20.15 -5.35 6.03
C ASN A 110 -20.41 -5.74 4.56
N SER A 111 -21.69 -5.83 4.16
CA SER A 111 -22.10 -6.11 2.77
C SER A 111 -21.55 -5.09 1.77
N THR A 112 -21.74 -3.80 2.05
CA THR A 112 -21.27 -2.71 1.21
C THR A 112 -19.75 -2.65 1.16
N PHE A 113 -19.09 -2.86 2.31
CA PHE A 113 -17.64 -2.94 2.42
C PHE A 113 -17.06 -3.98 1.46
N PHE A 114 -17.50 -5.24 1.59
CA PHE A 114 -16.97 -6.33 0.76
C PHE A 114 -17.31 -6.18 -0.70
N THR A 115 -18.50 -5.68 -1.04
CA THR A 115 -18.91 -5.48 -2.45
C THR A 115 -17.97 -4.49 -3.16
N PHE A 116 -17.74 -3.32 -2.56
CA PHE A 116 -16.83 -2.33 -3.13
C PHE A 116 -15.37 -2.79 -3.10
N LEU A 117 -14.96 -3.52 -2.07
CA LEU A 117 -13.62 -4.08 -1.97
C LEU A 117 -13.34 -5.09 -3.08
N ILE A 118 -14.27 -6.02 -3.31
CA ILE A 118 -14.15 -7.03 -4.38
C ILE A 118 -14.10 -6.34 -5.74
N LEU A 119 -15.02 -5.42 -6.02
CA LEU A 119 -15.04 -4.69 -7.29
C LEU A 119 -13.76 -3.87 -7.52
N SER A 120 -13.31 -3.15 -6.49
CA SER A 120 -12.05 -2.40 -6.51
C SER A 120 -10.88 -3.32 -6.80
N THR A 121 -10.79 -4.47 -6.14
CA THR A 121 -9.70 -5.42 -6.33
C THR A 121 -9.68 -6.03 -7.72
N ILE A 122 -10.84 -6.34 -8.30
CA ILE A 122 -10.97 -6.82 -9.69
C ILE A 122 -10.40 -5.76 -10.66
N ILE A 123 -10.82 -4.51 -10.50
CA ILE A 123 -10.37 -3.39 -11.35
C ILE A 123 -8.87 -3.14 -11.14
N ALA A 124 -8.37 -3.21 -9.91
CA ALA A 124 -6.96 -3.04 -9.59
C ALA A 124 -6.11 -4.16 -10.21
N THR A 125 -6.57 -5.41 -10.15
CA THR A 125 -5.89 -6.57 -10.74
C THR A 125 -5.80 -6.42 -12.26
N ALA A 126 -6.90 -6.02 -12.91
CA ALA A 126 -6.88 -5.71 -14.34
C ALA A 126 -5.97 -4.52 -14.67
N GLY A 127 -5.99 -3.47 -13.85
CA GLY A 127 -5.13 -2.30 -14.00
C GLY A 127 -3.65 -2.63 -13.86
N LEU A 128 -3.28 -3.52 -12.94
CA LEU A 128 -1.91 -4.03 -12.78
C LEU A 128 -1.47 -4.77 -14.04
N LEU A 129 -2.27 -5.72 -14.53
CA LEU A 129 -1.91 -6.52 -15.72
C LEU A 129 -1.89 -5.71 -17.02
N LEU A 130 -2.66 -4.62 -17.10
CA LEU A 130 -2.67 -3.70 -18.23
C LEU A 130 -1.61 -2.59 -18.13
N ASP A 131 -0.77 -2.59 -17.09
CA ASP A 131 0.20 -1.53 -16.79
C ASP A 131 -0.44 -0.11 -16.75
N SER A 132 -1.69 -0.01 -16.27
CA SER A 132 -2.47 1.22 -16.29
C SER A 132 -2.58 1.84 -14.90
N ALA A 133 -1.67 2.77 -14.60
CA ALA A 133 -1.72 3.56 -13.37
C ALA A 133 -3.08 4.28 -13.18
N ALA A 134 -3.70 4.77 -14.26
CA ALA A 134 -5.00 5.44 -14.20
C ALA A 134 -6.12 4.48 -13.75
N THR A 135 -6.15 3.25 -14.27
CA THR A 135 -7.13 2.22 -13.87
C THR A 135 -6.93 1.83 -12.41
N ILE A 136 -5.67 1.69 -11.99
CA ILE A 136 -5.29 1.37 -10.61
C ILE A 136 -5.77 2.47 -9.66
N ILE A 137 -5.56 3.75 -10.00
CA ILE A 137 -6.06 4.89 -9.21
C ILE A 137 -7.59 4.89 -9.16
N GLY A 138 -8.27 4.63 -10.28
CA GLY A 138 -9.72 4.50 -10.32
C GLY A 138 -10.26 3.41 -9.38
N ALA A 139 -9.58 2.27 -9.29
CA ALA A 139 -9.90 1.21 -8.35
C ALA A 139 -9.75 1.67 -6.89
N MET A 140 -8.67 2.38 -6.55
CA MET A 140 -8.40 2.86 -5.19
C MET A 140 -9.50 3.80 -4.66
N VAL A 141 -10.10 4.61 -5.53
CA VAL A 141 -11.20 5.54 -5.16
C VAL A 141 -12.45 4.80 -4.69
N ILE A 142 -12.66 3.56 -5.15
CA ILE A 142 -13.84 2.76 -4.83
C ILE A 142 -13.69 2.06 -3.47
N ALA A 143 -12.45 1.73 -3.05
CA ALA A 143 -12.21 0.90 -1.88
C ALA A 143 -12.48 1.65 -0.54
N PRO A 144 -13.43 1.17 0.29
CA PRO A 144 -13.80 1.86 1.52
C PRO A 144 -12.88 1.51 2.71
N LEU A 145 -11.57 1.72 2.56
CA LEU A 145 -10.57 1.29 3.55
C LEU A 145 -10.32 2.31 4.68
N MET A 146 -10.76 3.56 4.53
CA MET A 146 -10.60 4.58 5.57
C MET A 146 -11.40 4.23 6.83
N GLY A 147 -12.66 3.82 6.68
CA GLY A 147 -13.55 3.49 7.81
C GLY A 147 -12.95 2.48 8.78
N PRO A 148 -12.56 1.29 8.31
CA PRO A 148 -11.94 0.27 9.16
C PRO A 148 -10.66 0.75 9.88
N ALA A 149 -9.81 1.53 9.21
CA ALA A 149 -8.56 2.06 9.79
C ALA A 149 -8.82 3.11 10.89
N ILE A 150 -9.74 4.04 10.64
CA ILE A 150 -10.14 5.05 11.62
C ILE A 150 -10.89 4.40 12.79
N SER A 151 -11.85 3.53 12.52
CA SER A 151 -12.63 2.82 13.56
C SER A 151 -11.72 2.03 14.50
N ALA A 152 -10.71 1.32 13.96
CA ALA A 152 -9.72 0.62 14.76
C ALA A 152 -8.90 1.56 15.66
N SER A 153 -8.43 2.68 15.09
CA SER A 153 -7.58 3.65 15.80
C SER A 153 -8.35 4.47 16.84
N VAL A 154 -9.59 4.86 16.53
CA VAL A 154 -10.48 5.58 17.45
C VAL A 154 -10.96 4.66 18.57
N GLY A 155 -11.37 3.43 18.26
CA GLY A 155 -11.71 2.44 19.30
C GLY A 155 -10.51 2.15 20.21
N ALA A 156 -9.30 2.19 19.66
CA ALA A 156 -8.09 2.00 20.44
C ALA A 156 -7.76 3.17 21.39
N ILE A 157 -8.02 4.43 21.01
CA ILE A 157 -7.76 5.59 21.88
C ILE A 157 -8.88 5.83 22.89
N LEU A 158 -10.14 5.52 22.53
CA LEU A 158 -11.31 5.67 23.40
C LEU A 158 -11.55 4.46 24.32
N ASP A 159 -10.69 3.44 24.23
CA ASP A 159 -10.79 2.15 24.93
C ASP A 159 -12.07 1.34 24.63
N ASP A 160 -12.71 1.63 23.49
CA ASP A 160 -13.84 0.85 22.98
C ASP A 160 -13.33 -0.40 22.25
N GLN A 161 -13.40 -1.54 22.92
CA GLN A 161 -12.98 -2.83 22.36
C GLN A 161 -13.88 -3.31 21.21
N HIS A 162 -15.16 -2.95 21.21
CA HIS A 162 -16.09 -3.36 20.16
C HIS A 162 -15.75 -2.65 18.85
N MET A 163 -15.58 -1.33 18.90
CA MET A 163 -15.20 -0.53 17.73
C MET A 163 -13.79 -0.87 17.25
N ALA A 164 -12.83 -1.03 18.17
CA ALA A 164 -11.47 -1.42 17.82
C ALA A 164 -11.42 -2.78 17.12
N SER A 165 -12.08 -3.80 17.69
CA SER A 165 -12.08 -5.16 17.14
C SER A 165 -12.85 -5.23 15.82
N ARG A 166 -13.96 -4.49 15.68
CA ARG A 166 -14.70 -4.39 14.41
C ARG A 166 -13.83 -3.79 13.31
N GLY A 167 -13.16 -2.67 13.59
CA GLY A 167 -12.24 -2.03 12.64
C GLY A 167 -11.11 -2.98 12.21
N VAL A 168 -10.44 -3.64 13.17
CA VAL A 168 -9.37 -4.61 12.88
C VAL A 168 -9.91 -5.81 12.09
N THR A 169 -11.07 -6.34 12.45
CA THR A 169 -11.68 -7.48 11.76
C THR A 169 -11.98 -7.15 10.31
N LEU A 170 -12.55 -5.98 10.03
CA LEU A 170 -12.81 -5.52 8.65
C LEU A 170 -11.52 -5.33 7.85
N GLN A 171 -10.46 -4.81 8.48
CA GLN A 171 -9.16 -4.68 7.82
C GLN A 171 -8.54 -6.03 7.47
N VAL A 172 -8.50 -6.98 8.42
CA VAL A 172 -7.89 -8.30 8.21
C VAL A 172 -8.71 -9.13 7.23
N THR A 173 -10.02 -9.24 7.44
CA THR A 173 -10.90 -10.00 6.53
C THR A 173 -10.99 -9.36 5.16
N GLY A 174 -10.98 -8.02 5.08
CA GLY A 174 -10.90 -7.28 3.83
C GLY A 174 -9.60 -7.56 3.10
N LEU A 175 -8.46 -7.49 3.77
CA LEU A 175 -7.16 -7.80 3.17
C LEU A 175 -7.11 -9.23 2.63
N VAL A 176 -7.55 -10.21 3.41
CA VAL A 176 -7.64 -11.61 2.98
C VAL A 176 -8.55 -11.75 1.77
N ALA A 177 -9.71 -11.08 1.76
CA ALA A 177 -10.63 -11.10 0.62
C ALA A 177 -10.00 -10.44 -0.62
N ALA A 178 -9.29 -9.33 -0.48
CA ALA A 178 -8.60 -8.67 -1.59
C ALA A 178 -7.49 -9.57 -2.18
N ILE A 179 -6.67 -10.21 -1.35
CA ILE A 179 -5.65 -11.16 -1.82
C ILE A 179 -6.33 -12.35 -2.53
N ALA A 180 -7.38 -12.92 -1.94
CA ALA A 180 -8.12 -14.04 -2.53
C ALA A 180 -8.76 -13.67 -3.88
N VAL A 181 -9.37 -12.48 -3.99
CA VAL A 181 -9.94 -11.99 -5.26
C VAL A 181 -8.85 -11.76 -6.29
N GLY A 182 -7.71 -11.16 -5.92
CA GLY A 182 -6.56 -11.01 -6.82
C GLY A 182 -6.05 -12.35 -7.32
N ALA A 183 -5.97 -13.36 -6.44
CA ALA A 183 -5.56 -14.72 -6.81
C ALA A 183 -6.58 -15.42 -7.73
N ILE A 184 -7.87 -15.34 -7.41
CA ILE A 184 -8.93 -15.92 -8.25
C ILE A 184 -8.95 -15.26 -9.64
N MET A 185 -8.81 -13.93 -9.70
CA MET A 185 -8.76 -13.19 -10.96
C MET A 185 -7.52 -13.53 -11.76
N GLY A 186 -6.34 -13.57 -11.12
CA GLY A 186 -5.09 -13.98 -11.77
C GLY A 186 -5.19 -15.40 -12.36
N TRP A 187 -5.73 -16.34 -11.58
CA TRP A 187 -5.93 -17.72 -12.03
C TRP A 187 -6.94 -17.81 -13.18
N LEU A 188 -8.07 -17.10 -13.08
CA LEU A 188 -9.09 -17.08 -14.14
C LEU A 188 -8.51 -16.51 -15.44
N LEU A 189 -7.68 -15.46 -15.35
CA LEU A 189 -7.06 -14.83 -16.52
C LEU A 189 -6.03 -15.74 -17.19
N GLN A 190 -5.24 -16.51 -16.44
CA GLN A 190 -4.35 -17.54 -17.00
C GLN A 190 -5.10 -18.63 -17.77
N GLN A 191 -6.30 -19.00 -17.32
CA GLN A 191 -7.13 -20.00 -18.00
C GLN A 191 -7.77 -19.46 -19.28
N THR A 192 -7.77 -18.14 -19.49
CA THR A 192 -8.32 -17.50 -20.68
C THR A 192 -7.23 -17.17 -21.70
N ILE A 193 -7.60 -17.09 -22.98
CA ILE A 193 -6.70 -16.69 -24.10
C ILE A 193 -6.30 -15.19 -24.00
N LEU A 194 -6.77 -14.48 -22.96
CA LEU A 194 -6.54 -13.04 -22.78
C LEU A 194 -5.11 -12.73 -22.30
N VAL A 195 -4.40 -13.69 -21.71
CA VAL A 195 -3.04 -13.52 -21.19
C VAL A 195 -2.11 -14.51 -21.87
N PRO A 196 -0.93 -14.08 -22.37
CA PRO A 196 0.07 -15.00 -22.91
C PRO A 196 0.46 -16.07 -21.88
N PRO A 197 0.59 -17.35 -22.27
CA PRO A 197 0.89 -18.45 -21.35
C PRO A 197 2.24 -18.34 -20.64
N ASN A 198 3.16 -17.51 -21.16
CA ASN A 198 4.48 -17.22 -20.57
C ASN A 198 4.59 -15.76 -20.09
N LEU A 199 3.49 -15.15 -19.66
CA LEU A 199 3.55 -13.78 -19.15
C LEU A 199 4.29 -13.75 -17.81
N GLU A 200 5.48 -13.17 -17.83
CA GLU A 200 6.24 -12.85 -16.62
C GLU A 200 5.67 -11.59 -15.98
N ILE A 201 4.84 -11.75 -14.94
CA ILE A 201 4.23 -10.60 -14.25
C ILE A 201 5.26 -9.62 -13.67
N LEU A 202 6.50 -10.08 -13.42
CA LEU A 202 7.61 -9.25 -12.94
C LEU A 202 8.12 -8.26 -14.00
N THR A 203 7.87 -8.51 -15.28
CA THR A 203 8.22 -7.57 -16.35
C THR A 203 7.28 -6.37 -16.40
N ILE A 204 6.10 -6.47 -15.77
CA ILE A 204 5.11 -5.40 -15.73
C ILE A 204 5.54 -4.36 -14.67
N PRO A 205 5.84 -3.11 -15.06
CA PRO A 205 6.31 -2.07 -14.14
C PRO A 205 5.39 -1.89 -12.91
N GLN A 206 4.08 -1.81 -13.12
CA GLN A 206 3.12 -1.64 -12.01
C GLN A 206 3.10 -2.80 -11.01
N VAL A 207 3.49 -4.02 -11.40
CA VAL A 207 3.62 -5.18 -10.51
C VAL A 207 4.99 -5.17 -9.83
N ALA A 208 6.05 -4.95 -10.61
CA ALA A 208 7.43 -4.90 -10.12
C ALA A 208 7.64 -3.84 -9.02
N GLU A 209 7.03 -2.66 -9.17
CA GLU A 209 7.05 -1.59 -8.15
C GLU A 209 6.46 -2.01 -6.80
N ARG A 210 5.56 -2.99 -6.78
CA ARG A 210 4.89 -3.46 -5.55
C ARG A 210 5.56 -4.68 -4.94
N THR A 211 6.47 -5.31 -5.69
CA THR A 211 7.30 -6.43 -5.24
C THR A 211 8.61 -5.94 -4.63
N ASN A 212 9.13 -4.78 -5.06
CA ASN A 212 10.34 -4.16 -4.52
C ASN A 212 10.02 -3.27 -3.31
N PRO A 213 10.33 -3.70 -2.08
CA PRO A 213 9.95 -2.94 -0.91
C PRO A 213 10.76 -1.65 -0.84
N ASN A 214 10.07 -0.51 -0.89
CA ASN A 214 10.71 0.79 -0.78
C ASN A 214 10.42 1.38 0.60
N PHE A 215 11.47 1.78 1.34
CA PHE A 215 11.30 2.51 2.60
C PHE A 215 10.42 3.77 2.45
N LEU A 216 10.38 4.35 1.24
CA LEU A 216 9.51 5.49 0.93
C LEU A 216 8.01 5.15 1.00
N SER A 217 7.60 3.90 0.78
CA SER A 217 6.19 3.52 0.92
C SER A 217 5.70 3.58 2.37
N LEU A 218 6.60 3.42 3.34
CA LEU A 218 6.27 3.57 4.75
C LEU A 218 5.87 5.02 5.07
N PHE A 219 6.55 6.01 4.49
CA PHE A 219 6.17 7.42 4.64
C PHE A 219 4.80 7.70 4.04
N LEU A 220 4.45 7.07 2.92
CA LEU A 220 3.11 7.16 2.34
C LEU A 220 2.07 6.59 3.30
N ALA A 221 2.30 5.40 3.87
CA ALA A 221 1.38 4.78 4.83
C ALA A 221 1.22 5.61 6.12
N LEU A 222 2.32 6.08 6.71
CA LEU A 222 2.31 6.97 7.87
C LEU A 222 1.59 8.29 7.56
N GLY A 223 1.87 8.89 6.40
CA GLY A 223 1.22 10.10 5.94
C GLY A 223 -0.29 9.93 5.76
N SER A 224 -0.73 8.81 5.18
CA SER A 224 -2.14 8.45 5.00
C SER A 224 -2.86 8.29 6.34
N GLY A 225 -2.24 7.66 7.33
CA GLY A 225 -2.84 7.53 8.66
C GLY A 225 -2.91 8.85 9.43
N LEU A 226 -1.86 9.69 9.35
CA LEU A 226 -1.91 11.06 9.87
C LEU A 226 -3.01 11.90 9.19
N ALA A 227 -3.08 11.87 7.86
CA ALA A 227 -4.13 12.56 7.11
C ALA A 227 -5.53 12.04 7.49
N GLY A 228 -5.66 10.73 7.70
CA GLY A 228 -6.85 10.05 8.25
C GLY A 228 -7.30 10.66 9.56
N ALA A 229 -6.42 10.64 10.55
CA ALA A 229 -6.73 11.18 11.87
C ALA A 229 -7.01 12.70 11.81
N ILE A 230 -6.25 13.50 11.04
CA ILE A 230 -6.50 14.95 10.88
C ILE A 230 -7.86 15.22 10.24
N SER A 231 -8.20 14.48 9.18
CA SER A 231 -9.47 14.60 8.47
C SER A 231 -10.64 14.43 9.42
N VAL A 232 -10.59 13.40 10.27
CA VAL A 232 -11.66 13.12 11.24
C VAL A 232 -11.66 14.15 12.37
N MET A 233 -10.50 14.47 12.96
CA MET A 233 -10.39 15.43 14.08
C MET A 233 -10.82 16.85 13.71
N ARG A 234 -10.61 17.27 12.46
CA ARG A 234 -10.87 18.64 12.00
C ARG A 234 -12.11 18.76 11.11
N GLY A 235 -12.70 17.64 10.68
CA GLY A 235 -13.76 17.64 9.66
C GLY A 235 -13.29 18.09 8.29
N ALA A 236 -12.01 17.86 7.96
CA ALA A 236 -11.50 18.06 6.61
C ALA A 236 -11.86 16.83 5.76
N GLY A 237 -12.27 17.02 4.50
CA GLY A 237 -12.92 16.00 3.67
C GLY A 237 -12.27 14.61 3.66
N SER A 238 -13.10 13.57 3.80
CA SER A 238 -12.70 12.16 3.94
C SER A 238 -12.34 11.46 2.63
N THR A 239 -12.80 11.97 1.48
CA THR A 239 -12.69 11.29 0.19
C THR A 239 -11.24 11.17 -0.30
N LEU A 240 -10.48 12.27 -0.32
CA LEU A 240 -9.07 12.29 -0.76
C LEU A 240 -8.19 11.40 0.13
N VAL A 241 -8.48 11.38 1.43
CA VAL A 241 -7.72 10.58 2.40
C VAL A 241 -8.03 9.10 2.25
N GLY A 242 -9.28 8.75 1.95
CA GLY A 242 -9.66 7.38 1.60
C GLY A 242 -8.87 6.84 0.42
N VAL A 243 -8.66 7.66 -0.62
CA VAL A 243 -7.80 7.30 -1.76
C VAL A 243 -6.37 7.03 -1.29
N ALA A 244 -5.78 7.90 -0.46
CA ALA A 244 -4.40 7.73 0.01
C ALA A 244 -4.20 6.45 0.85
N ILE A 245 -5.20 6.05 1.64
CA ILE A 245 -5.19 4.78 2.38
C ILE A 245 -5.33 3.60 1.41
N ALA A 246 -6.22 3.69 0.42
CA ALA A 246 -6.41 2.64 -0.57
C ALA A 246 -5.20 2.45 -1.49
N VAL A 247 -4.47 3.52 -1.81
CA VAL A 247 -3.21 3.47 -2.58
C VAL A 247 -2.19 2.56 -1.90
N ALA A 248 -2.10 2.62 -0.57
CA ALA A 248 -1.13 1.85 0.21
C ALA A 248 -1.52 0.38 0.40
N LEU A 249 -2.80 0.01 0.17
CA LEU A 249 -3.34 -1.30 0.57
C LEU A 249 -3.84 -2.15 -0.62
N ILE A 250 -4.63 -1.58 -1.54
CA ILE A 250 -5.27 -2.36 -2.61
C ILE A 250 -4.27 -2.92 -3.62
N PRO A 251 -3.36 -2.12 -4.23
CA PRO A 251 -2.46 -2.67 -5.24
C PRO A 251 -1.50 -3.73 -4.70
N PRO A 252 -0.84 -3.55 -3.53
CA PRO A 252 0.01 -4.63 -3.03
C PRO A 252 -0.81 -5.85 -2.57
N ALA A 253 -2.07 -5.70 -2.16
CA ALA A 253 -2.94 -6.87 -1.89
C ALA A 253 -3.28 -7.64 -3.19
N ALA A 254 -3.64 -6.92 -4.26
CA ALA A 254 -3.87 -7.52 -5.57
C ALA A 254 -2.60 -8.14 -6.15
N THR A 255 -1.43 -7.50 -5.97
CA THR A 255 -0.12 -8.02 -6.37
C THR A 255 0.22 -9.31 -5.63
N SER A 256 -0.05 -9.36 -4.32
CA SER A 256 0.13 -10.59 -3.52
C SER A 256 -0.75 -11.72 -4.05
N GLY A 257 -2.02 -11.41 -4.38
CA GLY A 257 -2.93 -12.36 -5.03
C GLY A 257 -2.41 -12.85 -6.39
N LEU A 258 -1.90 -11.95 -7.24
CA LEU A 258 -1.27 -12.31 -8.51
C LEU A 258 -0.04 -13.22 -8.29
N GLY A 259 0.81 -12.93 -7.30
CA GLY A 259 1.93 -13.80 -6.94
C GLY A 259 1.48 -15.23 -6.62
N ILE A 260 0.37 -15.39 -5.89
CA ILE A 260 -0.22 -16.70 -5.60
C ILE A 260 -0.73 -17.37 -6.88
N ALA A 261 -1.43 -16.62 -7.74
CA ALA A 261 -1.99 -17.16 -8.99
C ALA A 261 -0.92 -17.63 -9.98
N PHE A 262 0.21 -16.91 -10.06
CA PHE A 262 1.32 -17.20 -10.97
C PHE A 262 2.37 -18.15 -10.38
N GLY A 263 2.14 -18.68 -9.17
CA GLY A 263 3.09 -19.60 -8.54
C GLY A 263 4.41 -18.95 -8.13
N LEU A 264 4.40 -17.63 -7.89
CA LEU A 264 5.58 -16.83 -7.52
C LEU A 264 5.52 -16.49 -6.01
N PRO A 265 6.02 -17.38 -5.13
CA PRO A 265 5.91 -17.21 -3.68
C PRO A 265 6.66 -15.97 -3.17
N GLY A 266 7.79 -15.62 -3.79
CA GLY A 266 8.54 -14.41 -3.45
C GLY A 266 7.71 -13.13 -3.65
N VAL A 267 6.96 -13.04 -4.75
CA VAL A 267 6.06 -11.91 -5.04
C VAL A 267 4.90 -11.88 -4.04
N ALA A 268 4.28 -13.03 -3.81
CA ALA A 268 3.16 -13.15 -2.88
C ALA A 268 3.53 -12.69 -1.46
N ILE A 269 4.68 -13.14 -0.96
CA ILE A 269 5.19 -12.81 0.38
C ILE A 269 5.64 -11.35 0.45
N ALA A 270 6.44 -10.86 -0.51
CA ALA A 270 6.94 -9.49 -0.49
C ALA A 270 5.80 -8.47 -0.52
N ALA A 271 4.86 -8.61 -1.46
CA ALA A 271 3.71 -7.73 -1.56
C ALA A 271 2.75 -7.89 -0.37
N GLY A 272 2.54 -9.12 0.13
CA GLY A 272 1.70 -9.38 1.30
C GLY A 272 2.24 -8.74 2.57
N VAL A 273 3.55 -8.90 2.83
CA VAL A 273 4.24 -8.25 3.96
C VAL A 273 4.19 -6.73 3.83
N LEU A 274 4.37 -6.19 2.61
CA LEU A 274 4.25 -4.75 2.35
C LEU A 274 2.86 -4.20 2.73
N VAL A 275 1.77 -4.89 2.36
CA VAL A 275 0.43 -4.46 2.77
C VAL A 275 0.27 -4.49 4.29
N LEU A 276 0.79 -5.53 4.95
CA LEU A 276 0.69 -5.65 6.41
C LEU A 276 1.46 -4.52 7.12
N VAL A 277 2.68 -4.21 6.66
CA VAL A 277 3.46 -3.08 7.19
C VAL A 277 2.72 -1.76 6.98
N ASN A 278 2.16 -1.53 5.78
CA ASN A 278 1.40 -0.31 5.49
C ASN A 278 0.15 -0.19 6.38
N LEU A 279 -0.60 -1.28 6.55
CA LEU A 279 -1.77 -1.34 7.41
C LEU A 279 -1.41 -1.00 8.86
N LEU A 280 -0.35 -1.60 9.40
CA LEU A 280 0.12 -1.31 10.75
C LEU A 280 0.60 0.14 10.88
N ALA A 281 1.32 0.67 9.90
CA ALA A 281 1.81 2.05 9.90
C ALA A 281 0.66 3.08 9.86
N ILE A 282 -0.38 2.82 9.08
CA ILE A 282 -1.59 3.67 9.02
C ILE A 282 -2.27 3.71 10.40
N ASN A 283 -2.50 2.56 11.04
CA ASN A 283 -3.12 2.53 12.37
C ASN A 283 -2.20 3.15 13.44
N LEU A 284 -0.88 2.91 13.37
CA LEU A 284 0.09 3.48 14.30
C LEU A 284 0.08 5.00 14.27
N SER A 285 0.19 5.58 13.06
CA SER A 285 0.25 7.03 12.88
C SER A 285 -1.05 7.71 13.31
N ALA A 286 -2.21 7.12 12.98
CA ALA A 286 -3.50 7.61 13.45
C ALA A 286 -3.60 7.56 14.99
N LEU A 287 -3.27 6.42 15.61
CA LEU A 287 -3.30 6.24 17.06
C LEU A 287 -2.36 7.21 17.79
N VAL A 288 -1.12 7.35 17.32
CA VAL A 288 -0.14 8.30 17.87
C VAL A 288 -0.67 9.73 17.78
N LEU A 289 -1.29 10.10 16.64
CA LEU A 289 -1.82 11.44 16.49
C LEU A 289 -3.01 11.70 17.42
N PHE A 290 -3.94 10.76 17.57
CA PHE A 290 -5.04 10.89 18.52
C PHE A 290 -4.53 11.02 19.97
N TYR A 291 -3.50 10.25 20.34
CA TYR A 291 -2.85 10.36 21.64
C TYR A 291 -2.21 11.73 21.85
N VAL A 292 -1.45 12.23 20.88
CA VAL A 292 -0.82 13.57 20.93
C VAL A 292 -1.86 14.70 20.96
N ALA A 293 -3.00 14.50 20.29
CA ALA A 293 -4.14 15.42 20.32
C ALA A 293 -4.93 15.39 21.65
N GLY A 294 -4.57 14.50 22.57
CA GLY A 294 -5.11 14.47 23.93
C GLY A 294 -6.49 13.82 24.05
N PHE A 295 -6.88 12.95 23.11
CA PHE A 295 -8.09 12.13 23.26
C PHE A 295 -7.94 11.13 24.40
N LYS A 296 -9.02 10.92 25.15
CA LYS A 296 -9.09 10.03 26.32
C LYS A 296 -10.32 9.13 26.23
N PRO A 297 -10.34 7.99 26.95
CA PRO A 297 -11.52 7.12 27.05
C PRO A 297 -12.73 7.83 27.63
N ILE A 298 -13.92 7.45 27.16
CA ILE A 298 -15.22 8.04 27.53
C ILE A 298 -15.68 7.51 28.91
N GLU A 299 -15.35 6.27 29.29
CA GLU A 299 -15.79 5.69 30.58
C GLU A 299 -14.82 5.98 31.74
N THR A 300 -15.31 6.82 32.66
CA THR A 300 -14.70 7.48 33.83
C THR A 300 -14.32 6.52 35.00
N GLY A 301 -14.01 5.24 34.74
CA GLY A 301 -13.81 4.22 35.78
C GLY A 301 -12.36 3.81 36.10
N GLN A 302 -11.41 3.95 35.17
CA GLN A 302 -10.05 3.39 35.31
C GLN A 302 -8.94 4.34 34.84
N PHE A 303 -8.95 5.60 35.31
CA PHE A 303 -7.97 6.63 34.94
C PHE A 303 -6.49 6.26 35.16
N GLN A 304 -6.18 5.28 36.02
CA GLN A 304 -4.79 4.95 36.35
C GLN A 304 -4.07 4.12 35.27
N ASN A 305 -4.79 3.48 34.33
CA ASN A 305 -4.18 2.55 33.35
C ASN A 305 -4.34 2.94 31.86
N VAL A 306 -4.98 4.07 31.54
CA VAL A 306 -5.23 4.50 30.15
C VAL A 306 -3.93 4.66 29.35
N ARG A 307 -2.93 5.34 29.91
CA ARG A 307 -1.62 5.50 29.27
C ARG A 307 -0.93 4.17 29.01
N ALA A 308 -1.06 3.20 29.93
CA ALA A 308 -0.46 1.89 29.80
C ALA A 308 -1.14 1.06 28.69
N SER A 309 -2.47 1.14 28.56
CA SER A 309 -3.23 0.47 27.49
C SER A 309 -2.82 1.00 26.11
N VAL A 310 -2.80 2.33 25.92
CA VAL A 310 -2.40 2.94 24.64
C VAL A 310 -0.93 2.64 24.32
N PHE A 311 -0.03 2.75 25.30
CA PHE A 311 1.39 2.48 25.10
C PHE A 311 1.66 1.00 24.77
N SER A 312 0.91 0.07 25.38
CA SER A 312 0.95 -1.36 25.04
C SER A 312 0.54 -1.59 23.59
N ARG A 313 -0.57 -0.98 23.14
CA ARG A 313 -1.05 -1.07 21.75
C ARG A 313 -0.01 -0.51 20.76
N ILE A 314 0.57 0.66 21.05
CA ILE A 314 1.65 1.25 20.24
C ILE A 314 2.84 0.29 20.17
N THR A 315 3.26 -0.27 21.31
CA THR A 315 4.39 -1.21 21.38
C THR A 315 4.13 -2.46 20.53
N ILE A 316 2.94 -3.05 20.62
CA ILE A 316 2.55 -4.21 19.81
C ILE A 316 2.63 -3.90 18.31
N ILE A 317 2.11 -2.74 17.88
CA ILE A 317 2.15 -2.34 16.47
C ILE A 317 3.60 -2.11 16.01
N VAL A 318 4.42 -1.42 16.81
CA VAL A 318 5.83 -1.15 16.49
C VAL A 318 6.63 -2.46 16.41
N VAL A 319 6.44 -3.38 17.35
CA VAL A 319 7.07 -4.71 17.31
C VAL A 319 6.60 -5.50 16.08
N GLY A 320 5.31 -5.44 15.75
CA GLY A 320 4.76 -6.06 14.54
C GLY A 320 5.42 -5.52 13.27
N ILE A 321 5.56 -4.19 13.15
CA ILE A 321 6.26 -3.55 12.03
C ILE A 321 7.73 -3.99 11.99
N ALA A 322 8.43 -4.02 13.13
CA ALA A 322 9.83 -4.42 13.19
C ALA A 322 10.03 -5.88 12.75
N VAL A 323 9.20 -6.80 13.23
CA VAL A 323 9.23 -8.22 12.84
C VAL A 323 8.96 -8.38 11.35
N LEU A 324 7.92 -7.74 10.83
CA LEU A 324 7.59 -7.78 9.40
C LEU A 324 8.68 -7.12 8.53
N SER A 325 9.31 -6.05 9.02
CA SER A 325 10.42 -5.39 8.31
C SER A 325 11.67 -6.28 8.25
N ILE A 326 11.92 -7.09 9.28
CA ILE A 326 12.99 -8.10 9.26
C ILE A 326 12.67 -9.17 8.20
N VAL A 327 11.43 -9.67 8.16
CA VAL A 327 10.99 -10.64 7.14
C VAL A 327 11.15 -10.06 5.74
N LEU A 328 10.74 -8.81 5.55
CA LEU A 328 10.84 -8.12 4.27
C LEU A 328 12.30 -7.93 3.85
N GLY A 329 13.15 -7.48 4.78
CA GLY A 329 14.58 -7.32 4.54
C GLY A 329 15.26 -8.65 4.19
N ALA A 330 14.87 -9.75 4.84
CA ALA A 330 15.36 -11.08 4.50
C ALA A 330 14.93 -11.49 3.08
N VAL A 331 13.65 -11.35 2.73
CA VAL A 331 13.15 -11.68 1.37
C VAL A 331 13.82 -10.80 0.31
N THR A 332 13.97 -9.50 0.57
CA THR A 332 14.67 -8.59 -0.36
C THR A 332 16.14 -8.97 -0.51
N TRP A 333 16.81 -9.33 0.58
CA TRP A 333 18.20 -9.78 0.55
C TRP A 333 18.35 -11.05 -0.30
N THR A 334 17.51 -12.05 -0.06
CA THR A 334 17.57 -13.31 -0.81
C THR A 334 17.32 -13.09 -2.29
N THR A 335 16.32 -12.27 -2.65
CA THR A 335 16.00 -11.98 -4.06
C THR A 335 17.09 -11.15 -4.74
N PHE A 336 17.69 -10.18 -4.04
CA PHE A 336 18.79 -9.40 -4.58
C PHE A 336 20.02 -10.29 -4.84
N GLN A 337 20.31 -11.22 -3.93
CA GLN A 337 21.42 -12.13 -4.07
C GLN A 337 21.23 -13.08 -5.26
N THR A 338 20.05 -13.68 -5.42
CA THR A 338 19.77 -14.58 -6.57
C THR A 338 19.87 -13.84 -7.90
N GLN A 339 19.26 -12.65 -8.01
CA GLN A 339 19.34 -11.81 -9.22
C GLN A 339 20.77 -11.37 -9.55
N SER A 340 21.59 -11.09 -8.53
CA SER A 340 22.98 -10.71 -8.75
C SER A 340 23.83 -11.87 -9.27
N VAL A 341 23.56 -13.09 -8.83
CA VAL A 341 24.23 -14.32 -9.28
C VAL A 341 23.84 -14.64 -10.71
N GLU A 342 22.54 -14.58 -11.04
CA GLU A 342 22.05 -14.77 -12.40
C GLU A 342 22.66 -13.77 -13.37
N ALA A 343 22.64 -12.47 -13.03
CA ALA A 343 23.22 -11.43 -13.88
C ALA A 343 24.73 -11.59 -14.07
N GLN A 344 25.47 -11.95 -13.01
CA GLN A 344 26.92 -12.19 -13.09
C GLN A 344 27.24 -13.44 -13.91
N ALA A 345 26.50 -14.54 -13.73
CA ALA A 345 26.70 -15.77 -14.48
C ALA A 345 26.42 -15.57 -15.98
N GLN A 346 25.33 -14.88 -16.33
CA GLN A 346 25.03 -14.53 -17.71
C GLN A 346 26.11 -13.63 -18.33
N ASP A 347 26.50 -12.56 -17.64
CA ASP A 347 27.51 -11.60 -18.12
C ASP A 347 28.88 -12.26 -18.29
N GLU A 348 29.28 -13.14 -17.38
CA GLU A 348 30.55 -13.86 -17.45
C GLU A 348 30.56 -14.90 -18.58
N ILE A 349 29.50 -15.70 -18.73
CA ILE A 349 29.38 -16.63 -19.86
C ILE A 349 29.38 -15.85 -21.17
N GLN A 350 28.59 -14.79 -21.28
CA GLN A 350 28.54 -13.95 -22.49
C GLN A 350 29.95 -13.41 -22.84
N ARG A 351 30.67 -12.88 -21.85
CA ARG A 351 32.06 -12.40 -22.04
C ARG A 351 33.00 -13.49 -22.51
N GLN A 352 32.89 -14.70 -21.97
CA GLN A 352 33.76 -15.81 -22.35
C GLN A 352 33.54 -16.18 -23.82
N PHE A 353 32.29 -16.23 -24.28
CA PHE A 353 32.00 -16.53 -25.69
C PHE A 353 32.35 -15.35 -26.62
N ASP A 354 32.21 -14.10 -26.17
CA ASP A 354 32.60 -12.90 -26.95
C ASP A 354 34.12 -12.70 -27.06
N GLN A 355 34.90 -13.04 -26.02
CA GLN A 355 36.35 -12.80 -25.98
C GLN A 355 37.19 -14.00 -26.43
N ALA A 356 36.71 -15.22 -26.22
CA ALA A 356 37.51 -16.41 -26.46
C ALA A 356 37.50 -16.89 -27.91
N ASP A 357 36.67 -16.31 -28.81
CA ASP A 357 36.50 -16.74 -30.21
C ASP A 357 36.58 -18.27 -30.31
N ILE A 358 35.67 -18.94 -29.58
CA ILE A 358 35.61 -20.40 -29.59
C ILE A 358 35.16 -20.78 -31.00
N ASP A 359 36.13 -21.08 -31.87
CA ASP A 359 35.97 -21.31 -33.30
C ASP A 359 34.61 -21.98 -33.62
N ASP A 360 33.75 -21.30 -34.37
CA ASP A 360 32.47 -21.80 -34.91
C ASP A 360 31.44 -22.33 -33.90
N VAL A 361 31.41 -21.80 -32.67
CA VAL A 361 30.42 -22.16 -31.65
C VAL A 361 29.57 -20.94 -31.28
N GLU A 362 28.24 -21.04 -31.40
CA GLU A 362 27.31 -19.94 -31.12
C GLU A 362 26.61 -20.15 -29.77
N LEU A 363 26.61 -19.13 -28.91
CA LEU A 363 25.84 -19.15 -27.67
C LEU A 363 24.36 -18.93 -27.99
N VAL A 364 23.52 -19.95 -27.75
CA VAL A 364 22.08 -19.88 -28.06
C VAL A 364 21.31 -19.24 -26.91
N SER A 365 21.52 -19.71 -25.68
CA SER A 365 20.91 -19.13 -24.49
C SER A 365 21.62 -19.57 -23.22
N VAL A 366 21.59 -18.70 -22.21
CA VAL A 366 22.00 -19.01 -20.83
C VAL A 366 20.80 -18.83 -19.93
N THR A 367 20.40 -19.91 -19.25
CA THR A 367 19.34 -19.89 -18.25
C THR A 367 19.98 -20.23 -16.90
N VAL A 368 19.67 -19.46 -15.86
CA VAL A 368 20.15 -19.73 -14.51
C VAL A 368 18.95 -20.07 -13.64
N ASP A 369 18.88 -21.32 -13.22
CA ASP A 369 17.87 -21.80 -12.30
C ASP A 369 18.39 -21.62 -10.88
N TYR A 370 18.00 -20.50 -10.25
CA TYR A 370 18.39 -20.19 -8.87
C TYR A 370 17.31 -19.42 -8.13
N GLU A 371 16.51 -20.13 -7.33
CA GLU A 371 15.41 -19.54 -6.59
C GLU A 371 15.86 -19.08 -5.19
N PRO A 372 15.16 -18.11 -4.56
CA PRO A 372 15.43 -17.73 -3.18
C PRO A 372 15.34 -18.88 -2.18
N ALA A 373 14.56 -19.92 -2.48
CA ALA A 373 14.46 -21.13 -1.67
C ALA A 373 15.76 -21.96 -1.70
N ASP A 374 16.47 -21.97 -2.82
CA ASP A 374 17.73 -22.70 -2.99
C ASP A 374 18.83 -22.12 -2.10
N LEU A 375 18.91 -20.79 -2.01
CA LEU A 375 19.81 -20.10 -1.07
C LEU A 375 19.53 -20.49 0.39
N LEU A 376 18.25 -20.64 0.78
CA LEU A 376 17.87 -21.02 2.14
C LEU A 376 18.12 -22.50 2.46
N LEU A 377 17.99 -23.37 1.45
CA LEU A 377 18.23 -24.81 1.56
C LEU A 377 19.71 -25.19 1.40
N GLY A 378 20.55 -24.25 0.95
CA GLY A 378 21.97 -24.50 0.65
C GLY A 378 22.19 -25.22 -0.68
N ASN A 379 21.24 -25.13 -1.60
CA ASN A 379 21.38 -25.64 -2.96
C ASN A 379 22.26 -24.69 -3.78
N GLN A 380 23.01 -25.26 -4.71
CA GLN A 380 23.89 -24.53 -5.62
C GLN A 380 23.08 -24.01 -6.82
N PRO A 381 23.47 -22.88 -7.44
CA PRO A 381 22.83 -22.40 -8.67
C PRO A 381 23.03 -23.40 -9.81
N GLU A 382 21.98 -23.69 -10.58
CA GLU A 382 22.07 -24.52 -11.77
C GLU A 382 22.12 -23.62 -13.01
N VAL A 383 23.21 -23.69 -13.77
CA VAL A 383 23.44 -22.86 -14.95
C VAL A 383 23.32 -23.73 -16.19
N ASN A 384 22.25 -23.51 -16.94
CA ASN A 384 21.92 -24.19 -18.17
C ASN A 384 22.42 -23.38 -19.38
N VAL A 385 23.43 -23.89 -20.06
CA VAL A 385 24.04 -23.25 -21.24
C VAL A 385 23.70 -24.05 -22.50
N LEU A 386 22.99 -23.42 -23.43
CA LEU A 386 22.68 -24.00 -24.74
C LEU A 386 23.62 -23.43 -25.80
N ILE A 387 24.26 -24.34 -26.51
CA ILE A 387 25.34 -24.04 -27.43
C ILE A 387 25.02 -24.63 -28.81
N GLY A 388 25.11 -23.81 -29.84
CA GLY A 388 24.99 -24.18 -31.25
C GLY A 388 26.32 -24.70 -31.77
N ILE A 389 26.34 -25.92 -32.32
CA ILE A 389 27.52 -26.51 -32.98
C ILE A 389 27.17 -26.89 -34.42
N PRO A 390 28.05 -26.62 -35.41
CA PRO A 390 27.88 -27.06 -36.78
C PRO A 390 28.03 -28.59 -36.91
N ARG A 391 27.36 -29.18 -37.90
CA ARG A 391 27.20 -30.64 -38.05
C ARG A 391 28.48 -31.45 -38.27
N ASP A 392 29.54 -30.79 -38.66
CA ASP A 392 30.84 -31.36 -39.01
C ASP A 392 31.81 -31.40 -37.81
N ARG A 393 31.40 -30.91 -36.64
CA ARG A 393 32.25 -30.82 -35.44
C ARG A 393 31.69 -31.65 -34.29
N GLU A 394 32.59 -32.34 -33.58
CA GLU A 394 32.26 -33.02 -32.33
C GLU A 394 32.22 -32.03 -31.16
N ALA A 395 31.31 -32.28 -30.21
CA ALA A 395 31.18 -31.45 -29.03
C ALA A 395 32.50 -31.39 -28.22
N PRO A 396 32.96 -30.20 -27.81
CA PRO A 396 34.17 -30.07 -27.01
C PRO A 396 34.06 -30.91 -25.73
N PRO A 397 35.02 -31.81 -25.45
CA PRO A 397 35.02 -32.56 -24.21
C PRO A 397 35.25 -31.59 -23.04
N ASP A 398 34.54 -31.80 -21.94
CA ASP A 398 34.77 -31.12 -20.66
C ASP A 398 34.38 -29.62 -20.59
N LEU A 399 33.64 -29.11 -21.57
CA LEU A 399 33.20 -27.71 -21.58
C LEU A 399 32.33 -27.36 -20.35
N ALA A 400 31.50 -28.31 -19.89
CA ALA A 400 30.70 -28.12 -18.68
C ALA A 400 31.58 -27.88 -17.45
N GLN A 401 32.63 -28.69 -17.26
CA GLN A 401 33.54 -28.54 -16.12
C GLN A 401 34.38 -27.26 -16.21
N GLN A 402 34.76 -26.84 -17.42
CA GLN A 402 35.49 -25.58 -17.62
C GLN A 402 34.65 -24.35 -17.25
N LEU A 403 33.37 -24.35 -17.62
CA LEU A 403 32.44 -23.29 -17.26
C LEU A 403 32.13 -23.31 -15.75
N ASP A 404 32.02 -24.50 -15.17
CA ASP A 404 31.83 -24.70 -13.73
C ASP A 404 32.98 -24.12 -12.90
N ASP A 405 34.23 -24.46 -13.23
CA ASP A 405 35.42 -23.96 -12.55
C ASP A 405 35.55 -22.44 -12.68
N LEU A 406 35.21 -21.89 -13.85
CA LEU A 406 35.26 -20.45 -14.12
C LEU A 406 34.22 -19.69 -13.31
N LEU A 407 32.96 -20.15 -13.35
CA LEU A 407 31.87 -19.52 -12.62
C LEU A 407 32.07 -19.67 -11.10
N THR A 408 32.54 -20.82 -10.63
CA THR A 408 32.88 -21.03 -9.21
C THR A 408 33.97 -20.07 -8.74
N GLY A 409 34.99 -19.83 -9.58
CA GLY A 409 36.07 -18.88 -9.29
C GLY A 409 35.63 -17.41 -9.22
N GLN A 410 34.69 -17.02 -10.07
CA GLN A 410 34.19 -15.63 -10.15
C GLN A 410 33.07 -15.34 -9.14
N LEU A 411 32.11 -16.26 -8.99
CA LEU A 411 30.96 -16.10 -8.09
C LEU A 411 31.33 -16.39 -6.62
N GLY A 412 32.46 -17.08 -6.37
CA GLY A 412 32.93 -17.41 -5.02
C GLY A 412 32.04 -18.43 -4.29
N GLN A 413 31.23 -19.18 -5.03
CA GLN A 413 30.37 -20.27 -4.55
C GLN A 413 30.31 -21.36 -5.62
N ASP A 414 30.16 -22.61 -5.19
CA ASP A 414 30.01 -23.75 -6.09
C ASP A 414 28.73 -23.61 -6.93
N VAL A 415 28.85 -23.93 -8.22
CA VAL A 415 27.78 -23.87 -9.21
C VAL A 415 27.62 -25.26 -9.81
N PHE A 416 26.48 -25.56 -10.43
CA PHE A 416 26.32 -26.76 -11.24
C PHE A 416 26.03 -26.33 -12.68
N VAL A 417 26.94 -26.64 -13.62
CA VAL A 417 26.77 -26.25 -15.03
C VAL A 417 26.33 -27.43 -15.89
N GLN A 418 25.20 -27.27 -16.55
CA GLN A 418 24.73 -28.19 -17.58
C GLN A 418 24.88 -27.55 -18.97
N VAL A 419 25.61 -28.23 -19.86
CA VAL A 419 25.81 -27.78 -21.24
C VAL A 419 25.01 -28.65 -22.20
N GLY A 420 24.11 -28.04 -22.95
CA GLY A 420 23.34 -28.67 -24.03
C GLY A 420 23.89 -28.26 -25.39
N PHE A 421 24.10 -29.23 -26.27
CA PHE A 421 24.52 -28.99 -27.65
C PHE A 421 23.35 -29.15 -28.61
N VAL A 422 23.11 -28.13 -29.44
CA VAL A 422 22.09 -28.13 -30.49
C VAL A 422 22.76 -27.98 -31.85
N GLU A 423 22.44 -28.89 -32.77
CA GLU A 423 22.87 -28.75 -34.17
C GLU A 423 22.08 -27.63 -34.83
N ALA A 424 22.79 -26.59 -35.27
CA ALA A 424 22.19 -25.47 -36.01
C ALA A 424 22.57 -25.55 -37.50
N GLN A 425 21.64 -25.13 -38.37
CA GLN A 425 21.94 -24.86 -39.78
C GLN A 425 21.64 -23.38 -40.06
N THR A 426 22.68 -22.64 -40.41
CA THR A 426 22.57 -21.22 -40.74
C THR A 426 22.44 -21.08 -42.25
N SER A 427 21.41 -20.40 -42.72
CA SER A 427 21.30 -20.06 -44.14
C SER A 427 22.31 -18.96 -44.50
N GLU A 428 23.00 -19.08 -45.62
CA GLU A 428 23.77 -17.95 -46.17
C GLU A 428 22.81 -16.79 -46.48
N ALA A 429 23.01 -15.64 -45.82
CA ALA A 429 22.33 -14.42 -46.19
C ALA A 429 22.94 -13.89 -47.48
N GLU A 430 22.29 -14.17 -48.61
CA GLU A 430 22.62 -13.53 -49.88
C GLU A 430 22.42 -12.01 -49.70
N PRO A 431 23.44 -11.16 -49.96
CA PRO A 431 23.26 -9.72 -49.85
C PRO A 431 22.07 -9.33 -50.72
N PRO A 432 21.15 -8.46 -50.25
CA PRO A 432 20.02 -8.06 -51.05
C PRO A 432 20.54 -7.56 -52.40
N ASP A 433 20.06 -8.19 -53.48
CA ASP A 433 20.36 -7.77 -54.84
C ASP A 433 20.16 -6.24 -54.91
N PRO A 434 21.18 -5.48 -55.35
CA PRO A 434 21.00 -4.05 -55.46
C PRO A 434 19.80 -3.80 -56.38
N PRO A 435 18.91 -2.86 -56.02
CA PRO A 435 17.68 -2.63 -56.77
C PRO A 435 18.02 -2.44 -58.24
N PHE A 436 17.33 -3.20 -59.11
CA PHE A 436 17.52 -3.26 -60.56
C PHE A 436 18.03 -1.92 -61.14
N GLY A 437 19.32 -1.87 -61.51
CA GLY A 437 19.92 -0.72 -62.18
C GLY A 437 21.25 -0.19 -61.63
N TRP A 438 21.79 -0.74 -60.53
CA TRP A 438 23.11 -0.35 -60.02
C TRP A 438 24.18 -1.34 -60.50
N PRO A 439 25.28 -0.89 -61.15
CA PRO A 439 26.34 -1.78 -61.59
C PRO A 439 27.09 -2.37 -60.39
N SER A 440 27.29 -3.68 -60.38
CA SER A 440 28.17 -4.37 -59.43
C SER A 440 29.61 -3.87 -59.65
N THR A 441 30.14 -3.17 -58.66
CA THR A 441 31.53 -2.71 -58.71
C THR A 441 32.45 -3.85 -58.27
N SER A 442 32.77 -4.72 -59.23
CA SER A 442 34.03 -5.46 -59.21
C SER A 442 35.06 -4.66 -60.03
N ASP A 443 36.13 -4.27 -59.35
CA ASP A 443 37.49 -3.96 -59.82
C ASP A 443 37.86 -2.79 -60.75
N ASP A 444 36.97 -1.99 -61.35
CA ASP A 444 37.42 -0.90 -62.26
C ASP A 444 37.13 0.56 -61.82
N ALA A 445 36.59 0.79 -60.61
CA ALA A 445 36.16 2.13 -60.17
C ALA A 445 37.16 2.91 -59.29
N LEU A 446 38.37 2.39 -59.03
CA LEU A 446 39.40 3.10 -58.25
C LEU A 446 40.38 3.93 -59.09
N GLY A 447 40.38 3.81 -60.43
CA GLY A 447 41.26 4.59 -61.32
C GLY A 447 40.70 5.96 -61.76
N GLY A 448 39.38 6.14 -61.78
CA GLY A 448 38.74 7.33 -62.38
C GLY A 448 38.49 8.51 -61.43
N VAL A 449 38.41 8.26 -60.12
CA VAL A 449 37.99 9.28 -59.13
C VAL A 449 39.17 10.14 -58.63
N GLN A 450 40.41 9.64 -58.71
CA GLN A 450 41.58 10.45 -58.35
C GLN A 450 41.93 11.55 -59.37
N HIS A 451 41.46 11.47 -60.62
CA HIS A 451 41.78 12.49 -61.63
C HIS A 451 40.79 13.68 -61.66
N ALA A 452 39.62 13.56 -61.04
CA ALA A 452 38.60 14.60 -61.04
C ALA A 452 38.70 15.59 -59.86
N LEU A 453 39.41 15.22 -58.78
CA LEU A 453 39.59 16.09 -57.60
C LEU A 453 40.85 16.98 -57.66
N ALA A 454 41.73 16.81 -58.67
CA ALA A 454 42.91 17.66 -58.87
C ALA A 454 42.67 18.88 -59.80
N LYS A 455 41.44 19.10 -60.29
CA LYS A 455 41.10 20.21 -61.22
C LYS A 455 40.11 21.24 -60.66
N ARG A 456 39.83 21.19 -59.36
CA ARG A 456 39.19 22.26 -58.59
C ARG A 456 39.96 22.48 -57.28
N ALA A 457 41.17 23.02 -57.42
CA ALA A 457 41.90 23.74 -56.39
C ALA A 457 42.35 25.06 -57.01
#